data_AF-A0A0P7WAB6-F1
#
_entry.id   AF-A0A0P7WAB6-F1
#
_cell.length_a   1.000
_cell.length_b   1.000
_cell.length_c   1.000
_cell.angle_alpha   90.00
_cell.angle_beta   90.00
_cell.angle_gamma   90.00
#
_symmetry.space_group_name_H-M   'P 1'
#
loop_
_entity.id
_entity.type
_entity.pdbx_description
1 polymer ?
#
loop_
_entity_poly.entity_id
_entity_poly.type
_entity_poly.pdbx_seq_one_letter_code
_entity_poly.pdbx_strand_id
1 'polypeptide(L)'
;MRSLHSIRLTRQELEEVLRKELSGSFEKAIIATLDPPHVYAAKELRKAMEGAGTDEDVLVEILCTSTNQVQPLINSLIPCQLLEILRCKEAYFQDGFVQLALCGLAVYERDLEADIEGDTSGDVRNLLIALLQANRDESYEVDEGLAEQDAAALFEAGEGRFGTDESTFSYILAQRNYLQLQATFKAYESLSGTEILDTIDSEATGTLKDCYVTLVRCAKNPQLFFARRLHAATKGVGTDEDTLIRIIVGRSEIDLETIKDMYLEKYDVPLKEALASECSGDFKNLLLAILH
;
A
#
# COMPACT_ATOMS: atom_id res chain seq x y z
N MET A 1 44.59 20.90 16.73
CA MET A 1 43.21 20.40 16.89
C MET A 1 42.27 21.37 16.20
N ARG A 2 41.85 21.09 14.96
CA ARG A 2 40.76 21.83 14.32
C ARG A 2 39.45 21.26 14.86
N SER A 3 38.63 22.09 15.48
CA SER A 3 37.34 21.68 16.05
C SER A 3 36.43 21.20 14.93
N LEU A 4 35.85 20.00 15.12
CA LEU A 4 34.69 19.54 14.37
C LEU A 4 33.54 20.51 14.68
N HIS A 5 33.31 21.47 13.79
CA HIS A 5 32.04 22.17 13.76
C HIS A 5 31.00 21.13 13.33
N SER A 6 30.14 20.74 14.27
CA SER A 6 28.97 19.90 14.01
C SER A 6 28.03 20.67 13.10
N ILE A 7 28.16 20.49 11.78
CA ILE A 7 27.16 20.93 10.82
C ILE A 7 25.91 20.10 11.11
N ARG A 8 24.88 20.73 11.70
CA ARG A 8 23.55 20.14 11.75
C ARG A 8 22.94 20.37 10.38
N LEU A 9 23.10 19.40 9.49
CA LEU A 9 22.37 19.39 8.23
C LEU A 9 20.88 19.24 8.53
N THR A 10 20.06 20.03 7.87
CA THR A 10 18.62 19.78 7.78
C THR A 10 18.37 18.52 6.95
N ARG A 11 17.19 17.91 7.08
CA ARG A 11 16.79 16.76 6.25
C ARG A 11 16.89 17.05 4.75
N GLN A 12 16.49 18.25 4.34
CA GLN A 12 16.55 18.69 2.94
C GLN A 12 17.99 18.79 2.44
N GLU A 13 18.89 19.38 3.22
CA GLU A 13 20.32 19.45 2.85
C GLU A 13 20.97 18.06 2.79
N LEU A 14 20.58 17.15 3.69
CA LEU A 14 21.05 15.77 3.66
C LEU A 14 20.55 15.04 2.40
N GLU A 15 19.27 15.16 2.08
CA GLU A 15 18.68 14.58 0.87
C GLU A 15 19.39 15.12 -0.39
N GLU A 16 19.61 16.44 -0.49
CA GLU A 16 20.33 17.03 -1.62
C GLU A 16 21.76 16.50 -1.77
N VAL A 17 22.49 16.34 -0.66
CA VAL A 17 23.85 15.79 -0.68
C VAL A 17 23.80 14.35 -1.16
N LEU A 18 22.89 13.53 -0.64
CA LEU A 18 22.78 12.12 -1.03
C LEU A 18 22.40 11.97 -2.50
N ARG A 19 21.48 12.79 -3.04
CA ARG A 19 21.13 12.79 -4.47
C ARG A 19 22.27 13.23 -5.40
N LYS A 20 23.25 13.98 -4.89
CA LYS A 20 24.44 14.39 -5.66
C LYS A 20 25.51 13.30 -5.68
N GLU A 21 25.59 12.50 -4.63
CA GLU A 21 26.67 11.50 -4.43
C GLU A 21 26.24 10.08 -4.79
N LEU A 22 24.94 9.78 -4.73
CA LEU A 22 24.39 8.45 -5.01
C LEU A 22 23.66 8.45 -6.36
N SER A 23 23.43 7.25 -6.91
CA SER A 23 22.60 7.08 -8.10
C SER A 23 21.86 5.74 -8.11
N GLY A 24 20.87 5.63 -8.99
CA GLY A 24 20.12 4.39 -9.23
C GLY A 24 19.29 3.94 -8.03
N SER A 25 19.05 2.65 -7.93
CA SER A 25 18.15 2.09 -6.90
C SER A 25 18.71 2.15 -5.49
N PHE A 26 20.04 2.23 -5.35
CA PHE A 26 20.67 2.51 -4.06
C PHE A 26 20.35 3.93 -3.56
N GLU A 27 20.42 4.95 -4.42
CA GLU A 27 19.98 6.30 -4.08
C GLU A 27 18.51 6.30 -3.68
N LYS A 28 17.63 5.73 -4.52
CA LYS A 28 16.17 5.69 -4.25
C LYS A 28 15.87 5.07 -2.89
N ALA A 29 16.50 3.93 -2.58
CA ALA A 29 16.32 3.23 -1.32
C ALA A 29 16.81 4.05 -0.12
N ILE A 30 17.99 4.67 -0.21
CA ILE A 30 18.51 5.54 0.85
C ILE A 30 17.57 6.72 1.08
N ILE A 31 17.12 7.39 0.02
CA ILE A 31 16.20 8.52 0.17
C ILE A 31 14.87 8.07 0.79
N ALA A 32 14.33 6.92 0.39
CA ALA A 32 13.12 6.36 1.00
C ALA A 32 13.27 6.17 2.52
N THR A 33 14.45 5.76 3.01
CA THR A 33 14.69 5.58 4.46
C THR A 33 14.74 6.89 5.26
N LEU A 34 14.83 8.05 4.61
CA LEU A 34 14.81 9.35 5.29
C LEU A 34 13.39 9.84 5.62
N ASP A 35 12.38 9.18 5.05
CA ASP A 35 11.00 9.60 5.09
C ASP A 35 10.20 8.69 6.02
N PRO A 36 9.40 9.23 6.94
CA PRO A 36 8.40 8.43 7.65
C PRO A 36 7.45 7.74 6.66
N PRO A 37 6.92 6.54 6.96
CA PRO A 37 6.16 5.74 5.98
C PRO A 37 5.02 6.49 5.26
N HIS A 38 4.23 7.28 5.98
CA HIS A 38 3.14 8.09 5.41
C HIS A 38 3.62 9.24 4.51
N VAL A 39 4.79 9.83 4.78
CA VAL A 39 5.39 10.85 3.91
C VAL A 39 5.93 10.21 2.64
N TYR A 40 6.60 9.06 2.78
CA TYR A 40 7.10 8.31 1.65
C TYR A 40 5.95 7.82 0.75
N ALA A 41 4.88 7.26 1.33
CA ALA A 41 3.68 6.87 0.61
C ALA A 41 3.05 8.06 -0.16
N ALA A 42 2.96 9.24 0.45
CA ALA A 42 2.47 10.43 -0.23
C ALA A 42 3.32 10.83 -1.44
N LYS A 43 4.66 10.76 -1.32
CA LYS A 43 5.58 11.02 -2.45
C LYS A 43 5.44 9.97 -3.56
N GLU A 44 5.28 8.69 -3.21
CA GLU A 44 5.07 7.61 -4.19
C GLU A 44 3.73 7.78 -4.92
N LEU A 45 2.64 8.13 -4.22
CA LEU A 45 1.35 8.48 -4.84
C LEU A 45 1.51 9.68 -5.80
N ARG A 46 2.26 10.71 -5.40
CA ARG A 46 2.49 11.89 -6.25
C ARG A 46 3.25 11.50 -7.52
N LYS A 47 4.32 10.73 -7.37
CA LYS A 47 5.13 10.22 -8.49
C LYS A 47 4.29 9.34 -9.42
N ALA A 48 3.40 8.52 -8.87
CA ALA A 48 2.51 7.64 -9.64
C ALA A 48 1.51 8.41 -10.51
N MET A 49 1.15 9.64 -10.12
CA MET A 49 0.25 10.53 -10.83
C MET A 49 1.00 11.65 -11.59
N GLU A 50 2.33 11.64 -11.60
CA GLU A 50 3.12 12.67 -12.27
C GLU A 50 3.42 12.32 -13.73
N GLY A 51 3.00 13.19 -14.65
CA GLY A 51 3.35 13.10 -16.05
C GLY A 51 2.23 12.54 -16.93
N ALA A 52 2.59 11.79 -17.96
CA ALA A 52 1.64 11.23 -18.90
C ALA A 52 1.31 9.78 -18.51
N GLY A 53 0.05 9.53 -18.15
CA GLY A 53 -0.42 8.24 -17.63
C GLY A 53 -0.30 8.17 -16.11
N THR A 54 -0.82 7.09 -15.55
CA THR A 54 -0.91 6.86 -14.09
C THR A 54 -0.33 5.49 -13.78
N ASP A 55 0.55 5.41 -12.78
CA ASP A 55 1.00 4.14 -12.21
C ASP A 55 -0.05 3.64 -11.22
N GLU A 56 -1.09 3.01 -11.78
CA GLU A 56 -2.22 2.50 -11.00
C GLU A 56 -1.81 1.38 -10.03
N ASP A 57 -0.75 0.62 -10.31
CA ASP A 57 -0.25 -0.43 -9.41
C ASP A 57 0.21 0.15 -8.07
N VAL A 58 0.86 1.32 -8.08
CA VAL A 58 1.26 2.05 -6.87
C VAL A 58 0.04 2.59 -6.12
N LEU A 59 -0.95 3.14 -6.85
CA LEU A 59 -2.19 3.62 -6.23
C LEU A 59 -2.93 2.48 -5.52
N VAL A 60 -3.08 1.32 -6.18
CA VAL A 60 -3.73 0.14 -5.63
C VAL A 60 -2.97 -0.37 -4.40
N GLU A 61 -1.65 -0.54 -4.50
CA GLU A 61 -0.85 -1.04 -3.38
C GLU A 61 -0.99 -0.14 -2.15
N ILE A 62 -0.86 1.17 -2.30
CA ILE A 62 -0.90 2.09 -1.16
C ILE A 62 -2.34 2.23 -0.63
N LEU A 63 -3.31 2.57 -1.47
CA LEU A 63 -4.65 2.94 -1.01
C LEU A 63 -5.49 1.73 -0.56
N CYS A 64 -5.30 0.55 -1.16
CA CYS A 64 -6.04 -0.65 -0.76
C CYS A 64 -5.40 -1.40 0.42
N THR A 65 -4.21 -1.00 0.87
CA THR A 65 -3.55 -1.58 2.06
C THR A 65 -3.52 -0.64 3.26
N SER A 66 -3.85 0.64 3.06
CA SER A 66 -3.88 1.65 4.12
C SER A 66 -5.05 1.42 5.09
N THR A 67 -4.83 1.69 6.39
CA THR A 67 -5.87 1.62 7.43
C THR A 67 -6.35 3.00 7.90
N ASN A 68 -7.51 3.03 8.56
CA ASN A 68 -8.13 4.22 9.12
C ASN A 68 -7.68 4.54 10.55
N GLN A 69 -7.01 3.62 11.26
CA GLN A 69 -6.36 3.83 12.56
C GLN A 69 -5.61 2.57 13.09
N VAL A 70 -4.60 2.89 13.91
CA VAL A 70 -3.94 2.14 14.99
C VAL A 70 -3.91 0.59 14.88
N GLN A 71 -2.75 0.06 14.49
CA GLN A 71 -2.32 -1.22 15.05
C GLN A 71 -1.87 -0.98 16.51
N PRO A 72 -2.53 -1.51 17.55
CA PRO A 72 -1.97 -1.45 18.88
C PRO A 72 -0.73 -2.35 18.90
N LEU A 73 0.45 -1.74 18.79
CA LEU A 73 1.68 -2.40 19.24
C LEU A 73 1.53 -2.61 20.76
N ILE A 74 1.29 -3.86 21.14
CA ILE A 74 1.34 -4.32 22.52
C ILE A 74 2.68 -3.84 23.11
N ASN A 75 2.63 -2.94 24.11
CA ASN A 75 3.74 -2.43 24.93
C ASN A 75 4.67 -1.31 24.42
N SER A 76 4.17 -0.27 23.73
CA SER A 76 4.95 0.98 23.57
C SER A 76 4.27 2.20 24.22
N LEU A 77 5.02 2.88 25.09
CA LEU A 77 4.64 4.05 25.90
C LEU A 77 4.66 5.37 25.11
N ILE A 78 4.42 5.33 23.81
CA ILE A 78 4.24 6.52 22.97
C ILE A 78 2.97 6.32 22.14
N PRO A 79 1.85 6.99 22.49
CA PRO A 79 0.65 6.96 21.66
C PRO A 79 0.88 7.84 20.42
N CYS A 80 1.52 7.32 19.38
CA CYS A 80 1.40 7.89 18.04
C CYS A 80 0.14 7.29 17.40
N GLN A 81 -0.98 8.00 17.55
CA GLN A 81 -2.25 7.65 16.90
C GLN A 81 -2.02 7.68 15.37
N LEU A 82 -1.79 6.51 14.77
CA LEU A 82 -1.47 6.40 13.35
C LEU A 82 -2.76 6.20 12.58
N LEU A 83 -3.20 7.25 11.92
CA LEU A 83 -4.27 7.21 10.93
C LEU A 83 -3.60 7.35 9.56
N GLU A 84 -3.19 6.21 8.98
CA GLU A 84 -2.32 6.16 7.80
C GLU A 84 -2.88 7.01 6.66
N ILE A 85 -4.19 6.89 6.39
CA ILE A 85 -4.87 7.66 5.34
C ILE A 85 -4.84 9.17 5.61
N LEU A 86 -5.25 9.65 6.80
CA LEU A 86 -5.25 11.10 7.04
C LEU A 86 -3.83 11.67 7.11
N ARG A 87 -2.87 10.93 7.67
CA ARG A 87 -1.45 11.36 7.67
C ARG A 87 -0.86 11.38 6.27
N CYS A 88 -1.24 10.44 5.41
CA CYS A 88 -0.85 10.44 4.02
C CYS A 88 -1.46 11.64 3.29
N LYS A 89 -2.76 11.93 3.49
CA LYS A 89 -3.42 13.13 2.94
C LYS A 89 -2.75 14.42 3.43
N GLU A 90 -2.44 14.52 4.72
CA GLU A 90 -1.75 15.68 5.29
C GLU A 90 -0.32 15.82 4.73
N ALA A 91 0.44 14.72 4.65
CA ALA A 91 1.78 14.73 4.08
C ALA A 91 1.77 15.08 2.59
N TYR A 92 0.80 14.56 1.83
CA TYR A 92 0.60 14.87 0.42
C TYR A 92 0.33 16.36 0.23
N PHE A 93 -0.56 16.93 1.05
CA PHE A 93 -0.84 18.36 1.05
C PHE A 93 0.43 19.17 1.35
N GLN A 94 1.15 18.85 2.44
CA GLN A 94 2.37 19.57 2.85
C GLN A 94 3.52 19.49 1.82
N ASP A 95 3.73 18.33 1.22
CA ASP A 95 4.74 18.12 0.17
C ASP A 95 4.47 19.02 -1.05
N GLY A 96 3.19 19.18 -1.41
CA GLY A 96 2.75 20.11 -2.45
C GLY A 96 3.14 21.56 -2.17
N PHE A 97 3.01 22.04 -0.93
CA PHE A 97 3.43 23.40 -0.54
C PHE A 97 4.94 23.61 -0.68
N VAL A 98 5.74 22.62 -0.27
CA VAL A 98 7.21 22.73 -0.32
C VAL A 98 7.68 22.80 -1.77
N GLN A 99 7.16 21.93 -2.64
CA GLN A 99 7.53 21.92 -4.06
C GLN A 99 7.15 23.23 -4.77
N LEU A 100 5.98 23.80 -4.43
CA LEU A 100 5.50 25.06 -5.00
C LEU A 100 6.29 26.29 -4.50
N ALA A 101 6.66 26.30 -3.22
CA ALA A 101 7.49 27.36 -2.65
C ALA A 101 8.88 27.42 -3.31
N LEU A 102 9.42 26.26 -3.71
CA LEU A 102 10.69 26.17 -4.43
C LEU A 102 10.59 26.62 -5.90
N CYS A 103 9.44 26.47 -6.55
CA CYS A 103 9.28 26.78 -7.98
C CYS A 103 8.68 28.17 -8.29
N GLY A 104 8.26 28.94 -7.28
CA GLY A 104 7.89 30.36 -7.42
C GLY A 104 6.60 30.64 -8.20
N LEU A 105 5.74 29.63 -8.41
CA LEU A 105 4.45 29.73 -9.10
C LEU A 105 3.28 29.98 -8.14
N ALA A 106 2.15 30.46 -8.66
CA ALA A 106 0.92 30.69 -7.89
C ALA A 106 0.47 29.39 -7.18
N VAL A 107 0.10 29.51 -5.90
CA VAL A 107 -0.31 28.40 -5.03
C VAL A 107 -1.55 27.72 -5.62
N TYR A 108 -1.37 26.56 -6.25
CA TYR A 108 -2.47 25.61 -6.45
C TYR A 108 -2.37 24.59 -5.34
N GLU A 109 -3.36 24.59 -4.45
CA GLU A 109 -3.50 23.55 -3.44
C GLU A 109 -3.68 22.21 -4.17
N ARG A 110 -2.77 21.26 -3.96
CA ARG A 110 -2.90 19.90 -4.51
C ARG A 110 -3.40 18.96 -3.44
N ASP A 111 -4.66 18.60 -3.60
CA ASP A 111 -5.40 17.66 -2.76
C ASP A 111 -5.28 16.26 -3.35
N LEU A 112 -4.97 15.27 -2.50
CA LEU A 112 -4.85 13.88 -2.93
C LEU A 112 -6.15 13.36 -3.55
N GLU A 113 -7.30 13.77 -3.02
CA GLU A 113 -8.60 13.37 -3.61
C GLU A 113 -8.76 13.98 -5.00
N ALA A 114 -8.45 15.27 -5.18
CA ALA A 114 -8.55 15.94 -6.47
C ALA A 114 -7.60 15.36 -7.53
N ASP A 115 -6.37 15.01 -7.15
CA ASP A 115 -5.41 14.36 -8.05
C ASP A 115 -5.92 12.96 -8.45
N ILE A 116 -6.41 12.15 -7.50
CA ILE A 116 -7.04 10.84 -7.79
C ILE A 116 -8.26 11.00 -8.71
N GLU A 117 -9.11 12.02 -8.49
CA GLU A 117 -10.28 12.27 -9.34
C GLU A 117 -9.90 12.64 -10.78
N GLY A 118 -8.76 13.33 -10.95
CA GLY A 118 -8.23 13.76 -12.25
C GLY A 118 -7.50 12.66 -13.01
N ASP A 119 -6.78 11.78 -12.29
CA ASP A 119 -5.91 10.76 -12.88
C ASP A 119 -6.54 9.36 -12.95
N THR A 120 -7.73 9.17 -12.37
CA THR A 120 -8.50 7.92 -12.44
C THR A 120 -9.93 8.17 -12.89
N SER A 121 -10.64 7.10 -13.28
CA SER A 121 -12.02 7.21 -13.76
C SER A 121 -12.88 6.00 -13.38
N GLY A 122 -14.19 6.09 -13.63
CA GLY A 122 -15.13 5.00 -13.40
C GLY A 122 -15.15 4.47 -11.96
N ASP A 123 -15.34 3.16 -11.82
CA ASP A 123 -15.44 2.50 -10.51
C ASP A 123 -14.11 2.45 -9.76
N VAL A 124 -12.98 2.48 -10.47
CA VAL A 124 -11.65 2.62 -9.84
C VAL A 124 -11.59 3.91 -9.05
N ARG A 125 -11.92 5.06 -9.68
CA ARG A 125 -11.97 6.35 -8.99
C ARG A 125 -12.92 6.31 -7.80
N ASN A 126 -14.14 5.81 -8.00
CA ASN A 126 -15.15 5.78 -6.96
C ASN A 126 -14.68 4.97 -5.74
N LEU A 127 -14.03 3.82 -5.96
CA LEU A 127 -13.48 2.98 -4.90
C LEU A 127 -12.30 3.65 -4.18
N LEU A 128 -11.34 4.22 -4.92
CA LEU A 128 -10.18 4.89 -4.32
C LEU A 128 -10.60 6.10 -3.48
N ILE A 129 -11.57 6.89 -3.96
CA ILE A 129 -12.14 8.00 -3.18
C ILE A 129 -12.88 7.50 -1.94
N ALA A 130 -13.63 6.39 -2.04
CA ALA A 130 -14.29 5.79 -0.89
C ALA A 130 -13.29 5.31 0.19
N LEU A 131 -12.15 4.75 -0.21
CA LEU A 131 -11.07 4.38 0.71
C LEU A 131 -10.46 5.62 1.37
N LEU A 132 -10.23 6.71 0.61
CA LEU A 132 -9.68 7.98 1.13
C LEU A 132 -10.59 8.71 2.13
N GLN A 133 -11.87 8.34 2.21
CA GLN A 133 -12.78 8.85 3.25
C GLN A 133 -12.45 8.32 4.65
N ALA A 134 -11.61 7.29 4.74
CA ALA A 134 -11.20 6.68 6.00
C ALA A 134 -12.37 6.25 6.92
N ASN A 135 -13.44 5.72 6.33
CA ASN A 135 -14.69 5.34 7.03
C ASN A 135 -14.92 3.81 7.20
N ARG A 136 -14.00 2.96 6.78
CA ARG A 136 -14.00 1.53 7.11
C ARG A 136 -14.12 1.32 8.62
N ASP A 137 -14.98 0.38 9.01
CA ASP A 137 -15.04 -0.15 10.36
C ASP A 137 -13.70 -0.80 10.76
N GLU A 138 -13.19 -0.44 11.93
CA GLU A 138 -11.95 -0.99 12.49
C GLU A 138 -12.16 -1.71 13.82
N SER A 139 -13.41 -1.98 14.16
CA SER A 139 -13.72 -2.89 15.25
C SER A 139 -13.23 -4.30 14.91
N TYR A 140 -13.09 -5.11 15.96
CA TYR A 140 -12.88 -6.55 15.83
C TYR A 140 -14.19 -7.31 16.01
N GLU A 141 -15.33 -6.63 15.83
CA GLU A 141 -16.66 -7.22 15.98
C GLU A 141 -17.09 -7.88 14.67
N VAL A 142 -17.77 -9.02 14.82
CA VAL A 142 -18.31 -9.79 13.70
C VAL A 142 -19.80 -10.00 13.94
N ASP A 143 -20.61 -9.59 12.97
CA ASP A 143 -22.02 -9.91 12.86
C ASP A 143 -22.19 -10.99 11.78
N GLU A 144 -22.44 -12.22 12.23
CA GLU A 144 -22.64 -13.39 11.35
C GLU A 144 -23.88 -13.22 10.45
N GLY A 145 -24.95 -12.57 10.94
CA GLY A 145 -26.14 -12.32 10.14
C GLY A 145 -25.88 -11.29 9.04
N LEU A 146 -25.05 -10.29 9.31
CA LEU A 146 -24.55 -9.36 8.28
C LEU A 146 -23.59 -10.07 7.32
N ALA A 147 -22.76 -10.99 7.79
CA ALA A 147 -21.84 -11.75 6.94
C ALA A 147 -22.59 -12.59 5.89
N GLU A 148 -23.66 -13.27 6.31
CA GLU A 148 -24.55 -14.02 5.41
C GLU A 148 -25.27 -13.10 4.41
N GLN A 149 -25.71 -11.91 4.86
CA GLN A 149 -26.36 -10.92 3.97
C GLN A 149 -25.39 -10.35 2.94
N ASP A 150 -24.20 -9.94 3.36
CA ASP A 150 -23.16 -9.41 2.46
C ASP A 150 -22.70 -10.50 1.49
N ALA A 151 -22.60 -11.77 1.93
CA ALA A 151 -22.25 -12.90 1.07
C ALA A 151 -23.30 -13.13 -0.03
N ALA A 152 -24.59 -13.13 0.34
CA ALA A 152 -25.68 -13.22 -0.63
C ALA A 152 -25.68 -12.02 -1.59
N ALA A 153 -25.43 -10.81 -1.09
CA ALA A 153 -25.33 -9.62 -1.92
C ALA A 153 -24.18 -9.70 -2.93
N LEU A 154 -22.99 -10.17 -2.51
CA LEU A 154 -21.84 -10.39 -3.41
C LEU A 154 -22.14 -11.47 -4.46
N PHE A 155 -22.85 -12.54 -4.08
CA PHE A 155 -23.23 -13.60 -5.01
C PHE A 155 -24.18 -13.07 -6.09
N GLU A 156 -25.24 -12.38 -5.68
CA GLU A 156 -26.20 -11.75 -6.59
C GLU A 156 -25.59 -10.60 -7.42
N ALA A 157 -24.55 -9.94 -6.91
CA ALA A 157 -23.80 -8.88 -7.58
C ALA A 157 -22.84 -9.41 -8.66
N GLY A 158 -22.33 -10.64 -8.53
CA GLY A 158 -21.47 -11.29 -9.52
C GLY A 158 -22.22 -12.39 -10.26
N GLU A 159 -22.11 -13.62 -9.76
CA GLU A 159 -22.60 -14.85 -10.41
C GLU A 159 -24.12 -14.89 -10.63
N GLY A 160 -24.91 -14.12 -9.86
CA GLY A 160 -26.36 -14.05 -9.99
C GLY A 160 -26.89 -13.20 -11.17
N ARG A 161 -26.03 -12.50 -11.91
CA ARG A 161 -26.44 -11.62 -13.03
C ARG A 161 -25.45 -11.63 -14.20
N PHE A 162 -25.79 -10.94 -15.29
CA PHE A 162 -24.85 -10.71 -16.40
C PHE A 162 -24.08 -9.41 -16.18
N GLY A 163 -22.76 -9.50 -16.00
CA GLY A 163 -21.90 -8.39 -15.56
C GLY A 163 -21.80 -8.30 -14.04
N THR A 164 -20.91 -7.45 -13.52
CA THR A 164 -20.74 -7.26 -12.08
C THR A 164 -21.50 -6.04 -11.58
N ASP A 165 -21.96 -6.06 -10.34
CA ASP A 165 -22.38 -4.87 -9.59
C ASP A 165 -21.18 -4.35 -8.80
N GLU A 166 -20.32 -3.57 -9.47
CA GLU A 166 -19.09 -3.01 -8.90
C GLU A 166 -19.39 -2.14 -7.67
N SER A 167 -20.58 -1.52 -7.61
CA SER A 167 -20.97 -0.69 -6.47
C SER A 167 -21.14 -1.50 -5.19
N THR A 168 -21.73 -2.70 -5.30
CA THR A 168 -21.93 -3.62 -4.16
C THR A 168 -20.60 -4.17 -3.67
N PHE A 169 -19.74 -4.65 -4.58
CA PHE A 169 -18.38 -5.09 -4.24
C PHE A 169 -17.58 -3.97 -3.57
N SER A 170 -17.56 -2.78 -4.16
CA SER A 170 -16.82 -1.63 -3.64
C SER A 170 -17.28 -1.24 -2.24
N TYR A 171 -18.58 -1.16 -2.00
CA TYR A 171 -19.12 -0.80 -0.69
C TYR A 171 -18.73 -1.81 0.39
N ILE A 172 -18.97 -3.11 0.15
CA ILE A 172 -18.68 -4.16 1.13
C ILE A 172 -17.16 -4.23 1.40
N LEU A 173 -16.35 -4.31 0.34
CA LEU A 173 -14.90 -4.44 0.47
C LEU A 173 -14.22 -3.18 1.03
N ALA A 174 -14.78 -1.98 0.85
CA ALA A 174 -14.21 -0.74 1.38
C ALA A 174 -14.62 -0.44 2.84
N GLN A 175 -15.81 -0.88 3.28
CA GLN A 175 -16.41 -0.42 4.55
C GLN A 175 -16.34 -1.44 5.68
N ARG A 176 -16.32 -2.74 5.41
CA ARG A 176 -16.31 -3.77 6.45
C ARG A 176 -14.92 -3.94 7.07
N ASN A 177 -14.87 -4.21 8.38
CA ASN A 177 -13.63 -4.60 9.05
C ASN A 177 -13.12 -5.95 8.53
N TYR A 178 -11.84 -6.26 8.75
CA TYR A 178 -11.22 -7.46 8.20
C TYR A 178 -11.83 -8.77 8.74
N LEU A 179 -12.21 -8.82 10.02
CA LEU A 179 -12.82 -10.03 10.59
C LEU A 179 -14.23 -10.26 10.03
N GLN A 180 -15.00 -9.19 9.85
CA GLN A 180 -16.30 -9.23 9.17
C GLN A 180 -16.14 -9.73 7.73
N LEU A 181 -15.19 -9.20 6.96
CA LEU A 181 -14.92 -9.65 5.59
C LEU A 181 -14.52 -11.13 5.53
N GLN A 182 -13.70 -11.61 6.46
CA GLN A 182 -13.35 -13.04 6.54
C GLN A 182 -14.59 -13.92 6.77
N ALA A 183 -15.50 -13.51 7.67
CA ALA A 183 -16.77 -14.21 7.87
C ALA A 183 -17.64 -14.17 6.61
N THR A 184 -17.75 -13.00 5.96
CA THR A 184 -18.46 -12.84 4.69
C THR A 184 -17.90 -13.75 3.60
N PHE A 185 -16.57 -13.86 3.44
CA PHE A 185 -15.97 -14.72 2.41
C PHE A 185 -16.21 -16.21 2.67
N LYS A 186 -16.23 -16.62 3.95
CA LYS A 186 -16.55 -18.00 4.33
C LYS A 186 -18.03 -18.32 4.06
N ALA A 187 -18.93 -17.39 4.37
CA ALA A 187 -20.35 -17.52 4.06
C ALA A 187 -20.58 -17.54 2.53
N TYR A 188 -19.85 -16.71 1.78
CA TYR A 188 -19.86 -16.66 0.32
C TYR A 188 -19.47 -18.02 -0.28
N GLU A 189 -18.32 -18.58 0.13
CA GLU A 189 -17.87 -19.89 -0.37
C GLU A 189 -18.86 -21.00 -0.05
N SER A 190 -19.51 -20.94 1.12
CA SER A 190 -20.57 -21.88 1.51
C SER A 190 -21.83 -21.77 0.65
N LEU A 191 -22.11 -20.56 0.12
CA LEU A 191 -23.28 -20.27 -0.71
C LEU A 191 -23.04 -20.56 -2.19
N SER A 192 -21.93 -20.09 -2.74
CA SER A 192 -21.61 -20.17 -4.17
C SER A 192 -20.90 -21.48 -4.56
N GLY A 193 -20.17 -22.09 -3.63
CA GLY A 193 -19.26 -23.20 -3.90
C GLY A 193 -17.94 -22.79 -4.57
N THR A 194 -17.65 -21.49 -4.65
CA THR A 194 -16.46 -20.88 -5.25
C THR A 194 -15.79 -19.93 -4.27
N GLU A 195 -14.46 -19.80 -4.33
CA GLU A 195 -13.79 -18.75 -3.56
C GLU A 195 -14.08 -17.37 -4.16
N ILE A 196 -14.28 -16.35 -3.32
CA ILE A 196 -14.53 -14.97 -3.78
C ILE A 196 -13.43 -14.43 -4.72
N LEU A 197 -12.19 -14.89 -4.55
CA LEU A 197 -11.08 -14.49 -5.44
C LEU A 197 -11.25 -15.05 -6.85
N ASP A 198 -11.78 -16.26 -6.99
CA ASP A 198 -12.03 -16.88 -8.30
C ASP A 198 -13.16 -16.15 -9.02
N THR A 199 -14.22 -15.77 -8.29
CA THR A 199 -15.30 -14.94 -8.84
C THR A 199 -14.79 -13.57 -9.28
N ILE A 200 -13.99 -12.88 -8.46
CA ILE A 200 -13.38 -11.60 -8.85
C ILE A 200 -12.49 -11.78 -10.09
N ASP A 201 -11.79 -12.91 -10.20
CA ASP A 201 -10.91 -13.19 -11.33
C ASP A 201 -11.67 -13.30 -12.66
N SER A 202 -12.88 -13.88 -12.63
CA SER A 202 -13.74 -14.04 -13.80
C SER A 202 -14.62 -12.83 -14.12
N GLU A 203 -15.01 -12.05 -13.10
CA GLU A 203 -16.03 -11.00 -13.23
C GLU A 203 -15.45 -9.59 -13.39
N ALA A 204 -14.32 -9.28 -12.74
CA ALA A 204 -13.67 -7.98 -12.85
C ALA A 204 -12.46 -8.02 -13.79
N THR A 205 -12.04 -6.86 -14.30
CA THR A 205 -10.81 -6.75 -15.10
C THR A 205 -10.05 -5.46 -14.77
N GLY A 206 -8.78 -5.40 -15.21
CA GLY A 206 -7.91 -4.24 -15.03
C GLY A 206 -7.75 -3.82 -13.57
N THR A 207 -7.53 -2.53 -13.37
CA THR A 207 -7.21 -1.93 -12.06
C THR A 207 -8.29 -2.14 -11.01
N LEU A 208 -9.56 -2.24 -11.42
CA LEU A 208 -10.64 -2.54 -10.47
C LEU A 208 -10.52 -3.95 -9.90
N LYS A 209 -10.18 -4.93 -10.74
CA LYS A 209 -9.86 -6.29 -10.28
C LYS A 209 -8.67 -6.27 -9.33
N ASP A 210 -7.63 -5.52 -9.64
CA ASP A 210 -6.44 -5.42 -8.79
C ASP A 210 -6.76 -4.80 -7.42
N CYS A 211 -7.63 -3.78 -7.38
CA CYS A 211 -8.19 -3.24 -6.14
C CYS A 211 -8.91 -4.32 -5.32
N TYR A 212 -9.88 -5.03 -5.92
CA TYR A 212 -10.65 -6.04 -5.19
C TYR A 212 -9.78 -7.20 -4.72
N VAL A 213 -8.90 -7.71 -5.57
CA VAL A 213 -7.95 -8.76 -5.20
C VAL A 213 -7.05 -8.30 -4.05
N THR A 214 -6.59 -7.05 -4.07
CA THR A 214 -5.78 -6.48 -2.98
C THR A 214 -6.59 -6.39 -1.69
N LEU A 215 -7.79 -5.80 -1.72
CA LEU A 215 -8.66 -5.67 -0.55
C LEU A 215 -9.01 -7.03 0.07
N VAL A 216 -9.35 -8.03 -0.74
CA VAL A 216 -9.64 -9.40 -0.27
C VAL A 216 -8.40 -10.06 0.33
N ARG A 217 -7.24 -9.94 -0.33
CA ARG A 217 -5.98 -10.53 0.18
C ARG A 217 -5.55 -9.88 1.49
N CYS A 218 -5.67 -8.56 1.61
CA CYS A 218 -5.40 -7.83 2.85
C CYS A 218 -6.37 -8.24 3.96
N ALA A 219 -7.67 -8.32 3.67
CA ALA A 219 -8.65 -8.80 4.63
C ALA A 219 -8.36 -10.24 5.11
N LYS A 220 -7.88 -11.13 4.23
CA LYS A 220 -7.46 -12.50 4.61
C LYS A 220 -6.16 -12.51 5.43
N ASN A 221 -5.10 -11.87 4.93
CA ASN A 221 -3.79 -11.78 5.60
C ASN A 221 -2.91 -10.70 4.90
N PRO A 222 -2.75 -9.50 5.50
CA PRO A 222 -1.96 -8.41 4.91
C PRO A 222 -0.48 -8.77 4.72
N GLN A 223 0.13 -9.47 5.67
CA GLN A 223 1.55 -9.82 5.61
C GLN A 223 1.83 -10.80 4.46
N LEU A 224 0.93 -11.75 4.24
CA LEU A 224 0.99 -12.68 3.12
C LEU A 224 0.73 -11.98 1.78
N PHE A 225 -0.04 -10.89 1.75
CA PHE A 225 -0.18 -10.05 0.56
C PHE A 225 1.16 -9.40 0.19
N PHE A 226 1.84 -8.76 1.15
CA PHE A 226 3.15 -8.14 0.89
C PHE A 226 4.22 -9.18 0.54
N ALA A 227 4.21 -10.35 1.19
CA ALA A 227 5.09 -11.46 0.82
C ALA A 227 4.90 -11.89 -0.64
N ARG A 228 3.63 -11.99 -1.10
CA ARG A 228 3.32 -12.29 -2.51
C ARG A 228 3.83 -11.19 -3.46
N ARG A 229 3.69 -9.92 -3.08
CA ARG A 229 4.17 -8.80 -3.92
C ARG A 229 5.69 -8.77 -4.02
N LEU A 230 6.42 -8.98 -2.90
CA LEU A 230 7.88 -9.10 -2.91
C LEU A 230 8.35 -10.27 -3.80
N HIS A 231 7.62 -11.38 -3.79
CA HIS A 231 7.94 -12.52 -4.65
C HIS A 231 7.66 -12.23 -6.13
N ALA A 232 6.57 -11.51 -6.43
CA ALA A 232 6.29 -11.07 -7.79
C ALA A 232 7.36 -10.10 -8.30
N ALA A 233 7.81 -9.16 -7.46
CA ALA A 233 8.85 -8.18 -7.79
C ALA A 233 10.23 -8.80 -8.06
N THR A 234 10.46 -10.02 -7.57
CA THR A 234 11.69 -10.81 -7.78
C THR A 234 11.57 -11.85 -8.89
N LYS A 235 10.41 -11.97 -9.54
CA LYS A 235 10.18 -12.95 -10.60
C LYS A 235 10.27 -12.35 -11.99
N GLY A 236 10.95 -13.05 -12.89
CA GLY A 236 10.99 -12.73 -14.33
C GLY A 236 12.36 -12.25 -14.78
N VAL A 237 12.38 -11.51 -15.90
CA VAL A 237 13.61 -10.88 -16.40
C VAL A 237 13.72 -9.50 -15.77
N GLY A 238 14.74 -9.31 -14.94
CA GLY A 238 14.91 -8.09 -14.14
C GLY A 238 14.19 -8.17 -12.79
N THR A 239 14.26 -7.09 -12.04
CA THR A 239 13.69 -6.98 -10.70
C THR A 239 12.91 -5.67 -10.64
N ASP A 240 11.69 -5.71 -10.09
CA ASP A 240 10.93 -4.50 -9.78
C ASP A 240 11.48 -3.88 -8.49
N GLU A 241 12.59 -3.16 -8.64
CA GLU A 241 13.32 -2.54 -7.53
C GLU A 241 12.49 -1.46 -6.83
N ASP A 242 11.59 -0.76 -7.54
CA ASP A 242 10.73 0.28 -6.94
C ASP A 242 9.71 -0.36 -5.97
N THR A 243 9.08 -1.48 -6.34
CA THR A 243 8.22 -2.24 -5.41
C THR A 243 8.99 -2.84 -4.24
N LEU A 244 10.21 -3.37 -4.48
CA LEU A 244 11.06 -3.86 -3.39
C LEU A 244 11.39 -2.77 -2.38
N ILE A 245 11.82 -1.59 -2.86
CA ILE A 245 12.12 -0.44 -2.02
C ILE A 245 10.87 -0.06 -1.22
N ARG A 246 9.73 0.08 -1.90
CA ARG A 246 8.51 0.59 -1.28
C ARG A 246 8.01 -0.31 -0.16
N ILE A 247 8.00 -1.63 -0.38
CA ILE A 247 7.56 -2.59 0.64
C ILE A 247 8.60 -2.75 1.76
N ILE A 248 9.89 -2.96 1.42
CA ILE A 248 10.91 -3.25 2.44
C ILE A 248 11.15 -2.04 3.34
N VAL A 249 11.26 -0.84 2.77
CA VAL A 249 11.45 0.39 3.55
C VAL A 249 10.13 0.80 4.23
N GLY A 250 9.01 0.78 3.50
CA GLY A 250 7.73 1.25 4.03
C GLY A 250 7.19 0.38 5.18
N ARG A 251 7.55 -0.90 5.24
CA ARG A 251 7.08 -1.85 6.28
C ARG A 251 8.13 -2.19 7.33
N SER A 252 9.37 -1.68 7.23
CA SER A 252 10.48 -2.07 8.11
C SER A 252 10.20 -1.86 9.60
N GLU A 253 9.44 -0.82 9.94
CA GLU A 253 9.05 -0.48 11.32
C GLU A 253 7.61 -0.89 11.68
N ILE A 254 6.93 -1.63 10.79
CA ILE A 254 5.51 -2.00 10.96
C ILE A 254 5.39 -3.50 11.21
N ASP A 255 5.68 -4.32 10.21
CA ASP A 255 5.44 -5.77 10.24
C ASP A 255 6.36 -6.57 9.30
N LEU A 256 7.51 -6.00 8.89
CA LEU A 256 8.46 -6.66 8.00
C LEU A 256 8.94 -8.02 8.54
N GLU A 257 9.04 -8.20 9.86
CA GLU A 257 9.40 -9.49 10.45
C GLU A 257 8.35 -10.57 10.15
N THR A 258 7.07 -10.25 10.37
CA THR A 258 5.97 -11.16 10.04
C THR A 258 5.84 -11.39 8.53
N ILE A 259 6.14 -10.38 7.70
CA ILE A 259 6.21 -10.54 6.24
C ILE A 259 7.30 -11.55 5.85
N LYS A 260 8.47 -11.51 6.50
CA LYS A 260 9.56 -12.48 6.28
C LYS A 260 9.11 -13.91 6.62
N ASP A 261 8.40 -14.08 7.73
CA ASP A 261 7.86 -15.39 8.13
C ASP A 261 6.83 -15.91 7.12
N MET A 262 5.86 -15.07 6.72
CA MET A 262 4.87 -15.41 5.70
C MET A 262 5.49 -15.71 4.34
N TYR A 263 6.57 -15.03 3.98
CA TYR A 263 7.32 -15.30 2.76
C TYR A 263 7.98 -16.69 2.81
N LEU A 264 8.67 -16.99 3.92
CA LEU A 264 9.32 -18.29 4.12
C LEU A 264 8.28 -19.42 4.09
N GLU A 265 7.17 -19.29 4.81
CA GLU A 265 6.10 -20.30 4.83
C GLU A 265 5.50 -20.53 3.44
N LYS A 266 5.36 -19.47 2.63
CA LYS A 266 4.71 -19.58 1.32
C LYS A 266 5.62 -20.11 0.22
N TYR A 267 6.92 -19.78 0.27
CA TYR A 267 7.84 -20.00 -0.85
C TYR A 267 9.02 -20.92 -0.52
N ASP A 268 9.10 -21.43 0.72
CA ASP A 268 10.16 -22.33 1.19
C ASP A 268 11.59 -21.78 1.01
N VAL A 269 11.72 -20.45 0.88
CA VAL A 269 12.98 -19.72 0.73
C VAL A 269 12.90 -18.45 1.57
N PRO A 270 13.89 -18.16 2.43
CA PRO A 270 13.90 -16.91 3.18
C PRO A 270 13.93 -15.69 2.25
N LEU A 271 13.13 -14.67 2.54
CA LEU A 271 13.11 -13.42 1.75
C LEU A 271 14.52 -12.83 1.54
N LYS A 272 15.35 -12.90 2.57
CA LYS A 272 16.75 -12.45 2.52
C LYS A 272 17.58 -13.18 1.47
N GLU A 273 17.38 -14.49 1.32
CA GLU A 273 18.09 -15.30 0.32
C GLU A 273 17.58 -15.00 -1.09
N ALA A 274 16.26 -14.84 -1.25
CA ALA A 274 15.67 -14.43 -2.53
C ALA A 274 16.20 -13.07 -3.01
N LEU A 275 16.28 -12.05 -2.13
CA LEU A 275 16.86 -10.77 -2.51
C LEU A 275 18.37 -10.84 -2.77
N ALA A 276 19.08 -11.74 -2.06
CA ALA A 276 20.51 -11.91 -2.27
C ALA A 276 20.83 -12.52 -3.64
N SER A 277 19.91 -13.31 -4.23
CA SER A 277 20.05 -13.87 -5.58
C SER A 277 19.64 -12.88 -6.68
N GLU A 278 18.60 -12.07 -6.44
CA GLU A 278 18.06 -11.18 -7.48
C GLU A 278 18.73 -9.81 -7.53
N CYS A 279 19.22 -9.28 -6.39
CA CYS A 279 19.82 -7.96 -6.33
C CYS A 279 21.36 -8.01 -6.32
N SER A 280 22.01 -6.89 -6.63
CA SER A 280 23.47 -6.78 -6.58
C SER A 280 23.96 -5.43 -6.03
N GLY A 281 25.28 -5.31 -5.83
CA GLY A 281 25.93 -4.07 -5.39
C GLY A 281 25.44 -3.53 -4.05
N ASP A 282 25.54 -2.21 -3.89
CA ASP A 282 25.15 -1.51 -2.66
C ASP A 282 23.65 -1.54 -2.40
N PHE A 283 22.85 -1.59 -3.46
CA PHE A 283 21.40 -1.75 -3.35
C PHE A 283 21.04 -3.05 -2.62
N LYS A 284 21.62 -4.19 -3.03
CA LYS A 284 21.45 -5.45 -2.30
C LYS A 284 21.89 -5.31 -0.84
N ASN A 285 23.09 -4.76 -0.61
CA ASN A 285 23.65 -4.69 0.73
C ASN A 285 22.75 -3.91 1.69
N LEU A 286 22.14 -2.82 1.20
CA LEU A 286 21.16 -2.04 1.95
C LEU A 286 19.89 -2.82 2.25
N LEU A 287 19.26 -3.45 1.25
CA LEU A 287 18.04 -4.24 1.48
C LEU A 287 18.27 -5.36 2.50
N LEU A 288 19.41 -6.06 2.41
CA LEU A 288 19.77 -7.09 3.37
C LEU A 288 20.04 -6.54 4.77
N ALA A 289 20.52 -5.30 4.89
CA ALA A 289 20.72 -4.60 6.16
C ALA A 289 19.40 -4.13 6.81
N ILE A 290 18.36 -3.85 6.02
CA ILE A 290 17.03 -3.51 6.54
C ILE A 290 16.29 -4.76 7.03
N LEU A 291 16.52 -5.92 6.39
CA LEU A 291 15.92 -7.20 6.78
C LEU A 291 16.48 -7.82 8.08
N HIS A 292 17.41 -7.13 8.75
CA HIS A 292 18.27 -7.67 9.79
C HIS A 292 17.76 -7.50 11.22
#